data_AF-A0A952FFE9-F1
#
_entry.id   AF-A0A952FFE9-F1
#
_cell.length_a   1.000
_cell.length_b   1.000
_cell.length_c   1.000
_cell.angle_alpha   90.00
_cell.angle_beta   90.00
_cell.angle_gamma   90.00
#
_symmetry.space_group_name_H-M   'P 1'
#
loop_
_entity.id
_entity.type
_entity.pdbx_description
1 polymer ?
#
loop_
_entity_poly.entity_id
_entity_poly.type
_entity_poly.pdbx_seq_one_letter_code
_entity_poly.pdbx_strand_id
1 'polypeptide(L)' 'PGFQEFGLHHIDPMRLASYMPDFKIHAQDCKFYNCTHLHEPGCGVISEVNSTDHPSSISASRYRLYSELFAELSQTRY' A
#
# COMPACT_ATOMS: atom_id res chain seq x y z
N PRO A 1 -5.80 -1.54 31.63
CA PRO A 1 -4.74 -0.78 30.91
C PRO A 1 -5.03 -0.82 29.40
N GLY A 2 -5.68 0.25 28.92
CA GLY A 2 -6.29 0.31 27.59
C GLY A 2 -5.25 0.34 26.48
N PHE A 3 -5.45 -0.52 25.49
CA PHE A 3 -4.89 -0.31 24.16
C PHE A 3 -5.54 0.96 23.64
N GLN A 4 -4.88 2.10 23.79
CA GLN A 4 -5.40 3.35 23.28
C GLN A 4 -5.53 3.20 21.77
N GLU A 5 -6.76 3.22 21.27
CA GLU A 5 -7.15 3.10 19.86
C GLU A 5 -6.67 4.32 19.08
N PHE A 6 -5.36 4.56 19.03
CA PHE A 6 -4.73 5.46 18.08
C PHE A 6 -4.87 4.81 16.70
N GLY A 7 -6.07 4.91 16.14
CA GLY A 7 -6.36 4.41 14.80
C GLY A 7 -5.39 4.97 13.77
N LEU A 8 -5.27 4.26 12.66
CA LEU A 8 -4.43 4.67 11.53
C LEU A 8 -4.91 5.97 10.87
N HIS A 9 -6.02 6.55 11.31
CA HIS A 9 -6.68 7.74 10.75
C HIS A 9 -5.83 9.02 10.65
N HIS A 10 -4.66 9.09 11.29
CA HIS A 10 -3.72 10.20 11.13
C HIS A 10 -2.73 9.99 9.96
N ILE A 11 -2.76 8.82 9.33
CA ILE A 11 -1.94 8.47 8.19
C ILE A 11 -2.65 8.92 6.92
N ASP A 12 -2.00 9.81 6.18
CA ASP A 12 -2.39 10.10 4.81
C ASP A 12 -2.33 8.82 3.96
N PRO A 13 -3.39 8.45 3.22
CA PRO A 13 -3.44 7.20 2.48
C PRO A 13 -2.32 7.09 1.43
N MET A 14 -1.91 8.19 0.81
CA MET A 14 -0.79 8.21 -0.16
C MET A 14 0.56 7.89 0.51
N ARG A 15 0.69 8.08 1.82
CA ARG A 15 1.89 7.70 2.58
C ARG A 15 1.89 6.26 3.05
N LEU A 16 0.76 5.53 2.97
CA LEU A 16 0.64 4.16 3.48
C LEU A 16 1.74 3.24 2.94
N ALA A 17 1.99 3.29 1.63
CA ALA A 17 3.00 2.45 0.97
C ALA A 17 4.42 2.68 1.51
N SER A 18 4.73 3.90 1.98
CA SER A 18 6.05 4.23 2.56
C SER A 18 6.30 3.55 3.91
N TYR A 19 5.25 3.08 4.58
CA TYR A 19 5.34 2.36 5.86
C TYR A 19 5.38 0.84 5.70
N MET A 20 5.25 0.33 4.47
CA MET A 20 5.31 -1.10 4.16
C MET A 20 6.59 -1.36 3.35
N PRO A 21 7.65 -1.98 3.93
CA PRO A 21 8.95 -2.12 3.27
C PRO A 21 8.87 -2.79 1.89
N ASP A 22 8.03 -3.83 1.77
CA ASP A 22 7.75 -4.53 0.52
C ASP A 22 7.14 -3.62 -0.55
N PHE A 23 6.27 -2.67 -0.17
CA PHE A 23 5.71 -1.69 -1.11
C PHE A 23 6.68 -0.56 -1.41
N LYS A 24 7.35 -0.04 -0.38
CA LYS A 24 8.25 1.12 -0.48
C LYS A 24 9.36 0.88 -1.51
N ILE A 25 9.92 -0.33 -1.54
CA ILE A 25 10.98 -0.69 -2.49
C ILE A 25 10.47 -0.64 -3.93
N HIS A 26 9.22 -1.05 -4.19
CA HIS A 26 8.66 -1.14 -5.55
C HIS A 26 7.87 0.11 -5.96
N ALA A 27 7.52 0.96 -5.01
CA ALA A 27 6.84 2.23 -5.26
C ALA A 27 7.72 3.21 -6.06
N GLN A 28 9.05 3.10 -5.96
CA GLN A 28 9.98 3.92 -6.73
C GLN A 28 9.94 3.62 -8.24
N ASP A 29 9.49 2.43 -8.62
CA ASP A 29 9.36 1.99 -10.01
C ASP A 29 8.00 2.36 -10.63
N CYS A 30 7.18 3.13 -9.91
CA CYS A 30 5.91 3.58 -10.43
C CYS A 30 6.09 4.67 -11.49
N LYS A 31 5.37 4.52 -12.60
CA LYS A 31 5.33 5.52 -13.68
C LYS A 31 4.80 6.89 -13.22
N PHE A 32 3.87 6.91 -12.26
CA PHE A 32 3.21 8.12 -11.77
C PHE A 32 3.65 8.45 -10.35
N TYR A 33 3.91 9.73 -10.08
CA TYR A 33 4.34 10.21 -8.76
C TYR A 33 3.24 10.14 -7.69
N ASN A 34 1.97 10.10 -8.11
CA ASN A 34 0.78 10.00 -7.26
C ASN A 34 0.12 8.62 -7.39
N CYS A 35 0.92 7.57 -7.58
CA CYS A 35 0.44 6.20 -7.63
C CYS A 35 -0.13 5.78 -6.26
N THR A 36 -1.39 5.40 -6.24
CA THR A 36 -2.09 4.73 -5.12
C THR A 36 -1.73 3.25 -5.02
N HIS A 37 -1.11 2.70 -6.07
CA HIS A 37 -0.69 1.31 -6.19
C HIS A 37 -1.86 0.30 -6.26
N LEU A 38 -3.04 0.71 -6.74
CA LEU A 38 -4.24 -0.12 -6.75
C LEU A 38 -4.70 -0.54 -8.16
N HIS A 39 -4.54 0.33 -9.14
CA HIS A 39 -5.04 0.10 -10.51
C HIS A 39 -4.19 0.78 -11.60
N GLU A 40 -3.14 1.50 -11.22
CA GLU A 40 -2.38 2.35 -12.12
C GLU A 40 -1.54 1.53 -13.11
N PRO A 41 -1.58 1.89 -14.41
CA PRO A 41 -0.73 1.23 -15.39
C PRO A 41 0.75 1.61 -15.17
N GLY A 42 1.63 0.61 -15.18
CA GLY A 42 3.06 0.82 -14.89
C GLY A 42 3.35 1.06 -13.41
N CYS A 43 2.54 0.50 -12.52
CA CYS A 43 2.82 0.47 -11.09
C CYS A 43 3.78 -0.67 -10.74
N GLY A 44 4.95 -0.35 -10.19
CA GLY A 44 5.96 -1.35 -9.79
C GLY A 44 5.44 -2.33 -8.72
N VAL A 45 4.60 -1.86 -7.79
CA VAL A 45 3.93 -2.72 -6.79
C VAL A 45 3.06 -3.77 -7.48
N ILE A 46 2.20 -3.37 -8.44
CA ILE A 46 1.32 -4.32 -9.14
C ILE A 46 2.15 -5.30 -9.97
N SER A 47 3.23 -4.84 -10.61
CA SER A 47 4.16 -5.73 -11.31
C SER A 47 4.70 -6.82 -10.40
N GLU A 48 5.13 -6.48 -9.18
CA GLU A 48 5.70 -7.43 -8.22
C GLU A 48 4.67 -8.33 -7.54
N VAL A 49 3.40 -7.91 -7.46
CA VAL A 49 2.30 -8.79 -7.06
C VAL A 49 2.08 -9.90 -8.08
N ASN A 50 2.27 -9.59 -9.37
CA ASN A 50 2.13 -10.57 -10.45
C ASN A 50 3.39 -11.44 -10.64
N SER A 51 4.55 -10.99 -10.17
CA SER A 51 5.83 -11.70 -10.23
C SER A 51 6.10 -12.48 -8.94
N THR A 52 5.58 -13.70 -8.80
CA THR A 52 5.69 -14.49 -7.56
C THR A 52 7.03 -15.20 -7.34
N ASP A 53 8.03 -14.97 -8.20
CA ASP A 53 9.30 -15.72 -8.19
C ASP A 53 10.44 -15.01 -7.44
N HIS A 54 10.25 -13.73 -7.06
CA HIS A 54 11.33 -12.93 -6.46
C HIS A 54 11.27 -12.92 -4.92
N PRO A 55 12.43 -12.84 -4.23
CA PRO A 55 12.48 -12.76 -2.77
C PRO A 55 11.88 -11.47 -2.21
N SER A 56 11.72 -10.45 -3.05
CA SER A 56 11.04 -9.19 -2.70
C SER A 56 9.62 -9.11 -3.26
N SER A 57 9.07 -10.22 -3.76
CA SER A 57 7.71 -10.25 -4.33
C SER A 57 6.65 -9.89 -3.28
N ILE A 58 5.58 -9.24 -3.73
CA ILE A 58 4.48 -8.87 -2.86
C ILE A 58 3.43 -9.97 -2.93
N SER A 59 3.18 -10.66 -1.82
CA SER A 59 2.15 -11.70 -1.81
C SER A 59 0.75 -11.10 -2.00
N ALA A 60 -0.15 -11.88 -2.60
CA ALA A 60 -1.55 -11.48 -2.80
C ALA A 60 -2.24 -11.06 -1.48
N SER A 61 -1.94 -11.73 -0.37
CA SER A 61 -2.46 -11.39 0.95
C SER A 61 -1.96 -10.03 1.45
N ARG A 62 -0.68 -9.70 1.20
CA ARG A 62 -0.12 -8.38 1.55
C ARG A 62 -0.75 -7.27 0.71
N TYR A 63 -0.93 -7.53 -0.59
CA TYR A 63 -1.60 -6.60 -1.48
C TYR A 63 -3.05 -6.31 -1.09
N ARG A 64 -3.79 -7.36 -0.73
CA ARG A 64 -5.15 -7.23 -0.21
C ARG A 64 -5.20 -6.38 1.06
N LEU A 65 -4.32 -6.65 2.03
CA LEU A 65 -4.26 -5.88 3.28
C LEU A 65 -4.00 -4.40 3.00
N TYR A 66 -3.03 -4.08 2.13
CA TYR A 66 -2.77 -2.71 1.72
C TYR A 66 -4.02 -2.04 1.14
N SER A 67 -4.74 -2.75 0.26
CA SER A 67 -5.95 -2.24 -0.39
C SER A 67 -7.08 -1.95 0.62
N GLU A 68 -7.28 -2.84 1.59
CA GLU A 68 -8.27 -2.66 2.67
C GLU A 68 -7.91 -1.47 3.56
N LEU A 69 -6.64 -1.34 3.96
CA LEU A 69 -6.16 -0.21 4.75
C LEU A 69 -6.25 1.12 3.99
N PHE A 70 -5.84 1.15 2.72
CA PHE A 70 -5.93 2.35 1.88
C PHE A 70 -7.39 2.81 1.74
N ALA A 71 -8.32 1.86 1.55
CA ALA A 71 -9.74 2.15 1.47
C ALA A 71 -10.31 2.66 2.81
N GLU A 72 -9.86 2.12 3.94
CA GLU A 72 -10.25 2.63 5.27
C GLU A 72 -9.74 4.05 5.51
N LEU A 73 -8.48 4.33 5.18
CA LEU A 73 -7.84 5.65 5.34
C LEU A 73 -8.40 6.71 4.40
N SER A 74 -8.88 6.31 3.21
CA SER A 74 -9.46 7.23 2.23
C SER A 74 -10.90 7.62 2.53
N GLN A 75 -11.57 6.95 3.47
CA GLN A 75 -12.92 7.30 3.88
C GLN A 75 -12.91 8.55 4.76
N THR A 76 -13.47 9.66 4.26
CA THR A 76 -13.80 10.83 5.08
C THR A 76 -14.99 10.47 5.97
N ARG A 77 -14.75 10.29 7.27
CA ARG A 77 -15.83 10.22 8.26
C ARG A 77 -16.17 11.65 8.69
N TYR A 78 -17.30 12.16 8.20
CA TYR A 78 -17.91 13.42 8.64
C TYR A 78 -18.49 13.29 10.05
#